data_AF-A0A9X2WCG1-F1
#
_entry.id   AF-A0A9X2WCG1-F1
#
_cell.length_a   1.000
_cell.length_b   1.000
_cell.length_c   1.000
_cell.angle_alpha   90.00
_cell.angle_beta   90.00
_cell.angle_gamma   90.00
#
_symmetry.space_group_name_H-M   'P 1'
#
loop_
_entity.id
_entity.type
_entity.pdbx_description
1 polymer ?
#
loop_
_entity_poly.entity_id
_entity_poly.type
_entity_poly.pdbx_seq_one_letter_code
_entity_poly.pdbx_strand_id
1 'polypeptide(L)'
;MEFFRNHWIRIAYLLISLGALLASLKFKDKVIGSDAYLNEFSYFGVVATLVALLVAVFEVLHSVHVSKSIRDEAIKLLKQARDINGASFVSECLAVLDEANEHVSGQRYVLSLKCFQHFRRTYLRISGPENLVNEINSALGNIELGLQQATHTSPQAPLDGRKKSKIQKDILNIKRCLEEMNPAKRGEYVSS
;
A
#
# COMPACT_ATOMS: atom_id res chain seq x y z
N MET A 1 -31.15 -3.64 7.16
CA MET A 1 -30.42 -4.94 7.19
C MET A 1 -28.93 -4.80 7.51
N GLU A 2 -28.27 -3.65 7.27
CA GLU A 2 -26.83 -3.50 7.59
C GLU A 2 -26.50 -3.43 9.10
N PHE A 3 -27.43 -2.89 9.91
CA PHE A 3 -27.28 -2.83 11.37
C PHE A 3 -27.12 -4.24 11.99
N PHE A 4 -27.92 -5.20 11.51
CA PHE A 4 -27.83 -6.60 11.95
C PHE A 4 -26.53 -7.26 11.52
N ARG A 5 -25.98 -6.91 10.36
CA ARG A 5 -24.71 -7.47 9.86
C ARG A 5 -23.52 -7.01 10.71
N ASN A 6 -23.48 -5.73 11.10
CA ASN A 6 -22.38 -5.18 11.91
C ASN A 6 -22.47 -5.53 13.40
N HIS A 7 -23.68 -5.80 13.91
CA HIS A 7 -23.89 -6.13 15.32
C HIS A 7 -24.24 -7.60 15.57
N TRP A 8 -24.17 -8.46 14.55
CA TRP A 8 -24.55 -9.88 14.67
C TRP A 8 -23.80 -10.61 15.79
N ILE A 9 -22.50 -10.35 15.93
CA ILE A 9 -21.67 -10.94 17.00
C ILE A 9 -22.16 -10.46 18.37
N ARG A 10 -22.54 -9.18 18.48
CA ARG A 10 -23.09 -8.60 19.72
C ARG A 10 -24.43 -9.20 20.10
N ILE A 11 -25.30 -9.36 19.11
CA ILE A 11 -26.62 -9.99 19.28
C ILE A 11 -26.45 -11.47 19.67
N ALA A 12 -25.49 -12.18 19.08
CA ALA A 12 -25.25 -13.59 19.35
C ALA A 12 -24.81 -13.86 20.80
N TYR A 13 -23.83 -13.13 21.35
CA TYR A 13 -23.42 -13.36 22.74
C TYR A 13 -24.46 -12.84 23.75
N LEU A 14 -25.26 -11.83 23.40
CA LEU A 14 -26.37 -11.36 24.23
C LEU A 14 -27.48 -12.43 24.31
N LEU A 15 -27.75 -13.14 23.21
CA LEU A 15 -28.65 -14.29 23.21
C LEU A 15 -28.08 -15.47 24.03
N ILE A 16 -26.77 -15.73 23.94
CA ILE A 16 -26.10 -16.77 24.74
C ILE A 16 -26.16 -16.45 26.24
N SER A 17 -25.90 -15.20 26.63
CA SER A 17 -25.95 -14.78 28.04
C SER A 17 -27.38 -14.81 28.59
N LEU A 18 -28.37 -14.38 27.79
CA LEU A 18 -29.79 -14.49 28.16
C LEU A 18 -30.21 -15.96 28.31
N GLY A 19 -29.76 -16.83 27.41
CA GLY A 19 -29.98 -18.28 27.48
C GLY A 19 -29.37 -18.91 28.74
N ALA A 20 -28.15 -18.51 29.11
CA ALA A 20 -27.49 -18.97 30.33
C ALA A 20 -28.26 -18.54 31.59
N LEU A 21 -28.81 -17.32 31.60
CA LEU A 21 -29.60 -16.79 32.70
C LEU A 21 -30.94 -17.54 32.83
N LEU A 22 -31.64 -17.80 31.72
CA LEU A 22 -32.87 -18.58 31.70
C LEU A 22 -32.65 -20.04 32.11
N ALA A 23 -31.55 -20.66 31.67
CA ALA A 23 -31.17 -22.01 32.09
C ALA A 23 -30.89 -22.05 33.59
N SER A 24 -30.15 -21.06 34.12
CA SER A 24 -29.90 -20.96 35.56
C SER A 24 -31.20 -20.85 36.37
N LEU A 25 -32.15 -20.01 35.95
CA LEU A 25 -33.45 -19.92 36.62
C LEU A 25 -34.22 -21.24 36.61
N LYS A 26 -34.18 -21.98 35.50
CA LYS A 26 -34.88 -23.27 35.36
C LYS A 26 -34.27 -24.40 36.21
N PHE A 27 -32.96 -24.37 36.43
CA PHE A 27 -32.25 -25.38 37.22
C PHE A 27 -31.98 -24.96 38.68
N LYS A 28 -32.43 -23.76 39.08
CA LYS A 28 -32.28 -23.20 40.44
C LYS A 28 -32.65 -24.20 41.52
N ASP A 29 -33.85 -24.77 41.46
CA ASP A 29 -34.39 -25.63 42.53
C ASP A 29 -33.61 -26.94 42.67
N LYS A 30 -33.04 -27.45 41.57
CA LYS A 30 -32.16 -28.62 41.60
C LYS A 30 -30.83 -28.33 42.26
N VAL A 31 -30.25 -27.14 42.05
CA VAL A 31 -28.93 -26.79 42.59
C VAL A 31 -29.03 -26.42 44.07
N ILE A 32 -29.99 -25.56 44.42
CA ILE A 32 -30.18 -25.10 45.81
C ILE A 32 -30.69 -26.24 46.70
N GLY A 33 -31.56 -27.11 46.17
CA GLY A 33 -32.06 -28.28 46.90
C GLY A 33 -30.99 -29.37 47.16
N SER A 34 -29.83 -29.30 46.50
CA SER A 34 -28.76 -30.29 46.62
C SER A 34 -27.72 -29.95 47.69
N ASP A 35 -27.64 -28.70 48.15
CA ASP A 35 -26.50 -28.21 48.93
C ASP A 35 -26.94 -27.29 50.07
N ALA A 36 -26.77 -27.76 51.31
CA ALA A 36 -27.32 -27.11 52.51
C ALA A 36 -26.69 -25.73 52.83
N TYR A 37 -25.56 -25.40 52.19
CA TYR A 37 -24.80 -24.17 52.42
C TYR A 37 -25.02 -23.09 51.37
N LEU A 38 -25.77 -23.38 50.29
CA LEU A 38 -25.90 -22.49 49.14
C LEU A 38 -27.23 -21.71 49.21
N ASN A 39 -27.19 -20.50 49.76
CA ASN A 39 -28.35 -19.61 49.84
C ASN A 39 -28.65 -18.96 48.46
N GLU A 40 -29.90 -18.56 48.22
CA GLU A 40 -30.36 -18.00 46.94
C GLU A 40 -29.52 -16.80 46.47
N PHE A 41 -29.15 -15.92 47.39
CA PHE A 41 -28.32 -14.75 47.09
C PHE A 41 -26.94 -15.14 46.55
N SER A 42 -26.31 -16.16 47.16
CA SER A 42 -25.01 -16.68 46.72
C SER A 42 -25.10 -17.32 45.35
N TYR A 43 -26.18 -18.06 45.06
CA TYR A 43 -26.42 -18.66 43.74
C TYR A 43 -26.51 -17.59 42.64
N PHE A 44 -27.34 -16.57 42.85
CA PHE A 44 -27.48 -15.47 41.89
C PHE A 44 -26.18 -14.68 41.70
N GLY A 45 -25.38 -14.49 42.76
CA GLY A 45 -24.06 -13.87 42.68
C GLY A 45 -23.09 -14.64 41.78
N VAL A 46 -23.05 -15.97 41.90
CA VAL A 46 -22.18 -16.82 41.07
C VAL A 46 -22.65 -16.82 39.60
N VAL A 47 -23.95 -16.89 39.36
CA VAL A 47 -24.50 -16.85 38.00
C VAL A 47 -24.23 -15.51 37.32
N ALA A 48 -24.45 -14.40 38.03
CA ALA A 48 -24.21 -13.05 37.51
C ALA A 48 -22.74 -12.84 37.16
N THR A 49 -21.81 -13.27 38.02
CA THR A 49 -20.37 -13.16 37.76
C THR A 49 -19.91 -14.03 36.60
N LEU A 50 -20.45 -15.25 36.45
CA LEU A 50 -20.14 -16.14 35.34
C LEU A 50 -20.64 -15.57 34.00
N VAL A 51 -21.86 -15.02 33.97
CA VAL A 51 -22.41 -14.34 32.79
C VAL A 51 -21.59 -13.09 32.44
N ALA A 52 -21.23 -12.28 33.44
CA ALA A 52 -20.39 -11.10 33.23
C ALA A 52 -19.02 -11.47 32.66
N LEU A 53 -18.39 -12.54 33.16
CA LEU A 53 -17.13 -13.06 32.65
C LEU A 53 -17.25 -13.51 31.19
N LEU A 54 -18.33 -14.23 30.86
CA LEU A 54 -18.58 -14.69 29.50
C LEU A 54 -18.69 -13.50 28.53
N VAL A 55 -19.48 -12.49 28.89
CA VAL A 55 -19.62 -11.25 28.09
C VAL A 55 -18.27 -10.57 27.90
N ALA A 56 -17.49 -10.41 28.98
CA ALA A 56 -16.17 -9.77 28.93
C ALA A 56 -15.21 -10.50 27.98
N VAL A 57 -15.17 -11.84 28.02
CA VAL A 57 -14.32 -12.64 27.11
C VAL A 57 -14.74 -12.45 25.65
N PHE A 58 -16.04 -12.52 25.34
CA PHE A 58 -16.52 -12.32 23.97
C PHE A 58 -16.26 -10.90 23.47
N GLU A 59 -16.38 -9.89 24.32
CA GLU A 59 -16.11 -8.51 23.97
C GLU A 59 -14.62 -8.29 23.63
N VAL A 60 -13.71 -8.89 24.41
CA VAL A 60 -12.27 -8.88 24.12
C VAL A 60 -11.98 -9.58 22.79
N LEU A 61 -12.52 -10.79 22.56
CA LEU A 61 -12.31 -11.52 21.31
C LEU A 61 -12.82 -10.73 20.09
N HIS A 62 -14.00 -10.12 20.21
CA HIS A 62 -14.57 -9.28 19.17
C HIS A 62 -13.70 -8.05 18.90
N SER A 63 -13.24 -7.37 19.95
CA SER A 63 -12.35 -6.21 19.83
C SER A 63 -11.04 -6.55 19.11
N VAL A 64 -10.44 -7.70 19.44
CA VAL A 64 -9.23 -8.20 18.75
C VAL A 64 -9.52 -8.48 17.28
N HIS A 65 -10.64 -9.12 16.95
CA HIS A 65 -11.02 -9.42 15.58
C HIS A 65 -11.23 -8.15 14.75
N VAL A 66 -11.99 -7.19 15.28
CA VAL A 66 -12.22 -5.88 14.63
C VAL A 66 -10.90 -5.14 14.42
N SER A 67 -10.03 -5.13 15.42
CA SER A 67 -8.71 -4.49 15.33
C SER A 67 -7.83 -5.10 14.23
N LYS A 68 -7.83 -6.43 14.10
CA LYS A 68 -7.13 -7.14 13.02
C LYS A 68 -7.71 -6.77 11.65
N SER A 69 -9.03 -6.79 11.50
CA SER A 69 -9.69 -6.43 10.24
C SER A 69 -9.38 -4.99 9.81
N ILE A 70 -9.38 -4.03 10.74
CA ILE A 70 -9.01 -2.63 10.46
C ILE A 70 -7.55 -2.54 10.02
N ARG A 71 -6.65 -3.26 10.72
CA ARG A 71 -5.23 -3.31 10.36
C ARG A 71 -5.03 -3.87 8.96
N ASP A 72 -5.70 -4.95 8.61
CA ASP A 72 -5.56 -5.60 7.30
C ASP A 72 -6.08 -4.70 6.18
N GLU A 73 -7.22 -4.02 6.40
CA GLU A 73 -7.74 -3.06 5.44
C GLU A 73 -6.82 -1.83 5.31
N ALA A 74 -6.25 -1.34 6.41
CA ALA A 74 -5.28 -0.25 6.38
C ALA A 74 -3.99 -0.63 5.61
N ILE A 75 -3.49 -1.85 5.79
CA ILE A 75 -2.34 -2.37 5.02
C ILE A 75 -2.68 -2.45 3.52
N LYS A 76 -3.88 -2.91 3.18
CA LYS A 76 -4.36 -2.98 1.80
C LYS A 76 -4.45 -1.60 1.16
N LEU A 77 -5.04 -0.62 1.85
CA LEU A 77 -5.13 0.76 1.39
C LEU A 77 -3.74 1.39 1.23
N LEU A 78 -2.83 1.14 2.17
CA LEU A 78 -1.45 1.64 2.09
C LEU A 78 -0.69 1.04 0.89
N LYS A 79 -0.90 -0.25 0.60
CA LYS A 79 -0.35 -0.90 -0.60
C LYS A 79 -0.90 -0.27 -1.87
N GLN A 80 -2.22 -0.09 -1.97
CA GLN A 80 -2.86 0.57 -3.11
C GLN A 80 -2.35 1.99 -3.32
N ALA A 81 -2.25 2.79 -2.25
CA ALA A 81 -1.71 4.14 -2.32
C ALA A 81 -0.24 4.15 -2.78
N ARG A 82 0.58 3.20 -2.32
CA ARG A 82 1.96 3.04 -2.78
C ARG A 82 2.03 2.69 -4.27
N ASP A 83 1.18 1.79 -4.75
CA ASP A 83 1.14 1.39 -6.15
C ASP A 83 0.72 2.56 -7.05
N ILE A 84 -0.30 3.33 -6.64
CA ILE A 84 -0.75 4.55 -7.34
C ILE A 84 0.36 5.59 -7.38
N ASN A 85 1.00 5.89 -6.24
CA ASN A 85 2.10 6.84 -6.18
C ASN A 85 3.29 6.39 -7.04
N GLY A 86 3.60 5.09 -7.04
CA GLY A 86 4.64 4.51 -7.90
C GLY A 86 4.34 4.71 -9.38
N ALA A 87 3.11 4.43 -9.81
CA ALA A 87 2.68 4.67 -11.19
C ALA A 87 2.71 6.16 -11.56
N SER A 88 2.34 7.04 -10.63
CA SER A 88 2.42 8.49 -10.81
C SER A 88 3.86 8.96 -11.02
N PHE A 89 4.80 8.50 -10.19
CA PHE A 89 6.23 8.86 -10.34
C PHE A 89 6.82 8.33 -11.66
N VAL A 90 6.47 7.11 -12.06
CA VAL A 90 6.89 6.58 -13.37
C VAL A 90 6.35 7.45 -14.50
N SER A 91 5.08 7.84 -14.45
CA SER A 91 4.46 8.70 -15.46
C SER A 91 5.11 10.08 -15.54
N GLU A 92 5.41 10.69 -14.38
CA GLU A 92 6.14 11.95 -14.29
C GLU A 92 7.55 11.82 -14.89
N CYS A 93 8.30 10.76 -14.55
CA CYS A 93 9.62 10.51 -15.11
C CYS A 93 9.58 10.34 -16.64
N LEU A 94 8.58 9.64 -17.18
CA LEU A 94 8.42 9.47 -18.63
C LEU A 94 8.14 10.80 -19.32
N ALA A 95 7.26 11.64 -18.77
CA ALA A 95 6.95 12.96 -19.31
C ALA A 95 8.18 13.88 -19.33
N VAL A 96 8.96 13.90 -18.25
CA VAL A 96 10.19 14.71 -18.15
C VAL A 96 11.26 14.21 -19.14
N LEU A 97 11.36 12.90 -19.35
CA LEU A 97 12.27 12.33 -20.37
C LEU A 97 11.84 12.67 -21.80
N ASP A 98 10.54 12.72 -22.07
CA ASP A 98 10.02 13.17 -23.36
C ASP A 98 10.34 14.65 -23.63
N GLU A 99 10.13 15.51 -22.65
CA GLU A 99 10.51 16.93 -22.74
C GLU A 99 12.03 17.09 -22.93
N ALA A 100 12.84 16.32 -22.19
CA ALA A 100 14.28 16.33 -22.36
C ALA A 100 14.69 15.93 -23.79
N ASN A 101 14.04 14.90 -24.37
CA ASN A 101 14.30 14.43 -25.73
C ASN A 101 13.83 15.42 -26.81
N GLU A 102 12.71 16.10 -26.59
CA GLU A 102 12.25 17.19 -27.45
C GLU A 102 13.27 18.33 -27.46
N HIS A 103 13.80 18.71 -26.30
CA HIS A 103 14.85 19.73 -26.20
C HIS A 103 16.17 19.29 -26.85
N VAL A 104 16.57 18.02 -26.76
CA VAL A 104 17.71 17.47 -27.54
C VAL A 104 17.43 17.63 -29.03
N SER A 105 16.22 17.31 -29.47
CA SER A 105 15.82 17.40 -30.88
C SER A 105 15.91 18.83 -31.40
N GLY A 106 15.41 19.79 -30.62
CA GLY A 106 15.47 21.23 -30.89
C GLY A 106 16.78 21.92 -30.56
N GLN A 107 17.85 21.18 -30.24
CA GLN A 107 19.19 21.71 -29.89
C GLN A 107 19.20 22.66 -28.67
N ARG A 108 18.19 22.58 -27.81
CA ARG A 108 18.07 23.37 -26.56
C ARG A 108 18.73 22.62 -25.41
N TYR A 109 20.04 22.37 -25.50
CA TYR A 109 20.77 21.48 -24.59
C TYR A 109 20.75 21.90 -23.12
N VAL A 110 20.72 23.20 -22.84
CA VAL A 110 20.62 23.72 -21.46
C VAL A 110 19.28 23.34 -20.82
N LEU A 111 18.18 23.41 -21.57
CA LEU A 111 16.86 23.00 -21.08
C LEU A 111 16.80 21.48 -20.93
N SER A 112 17.32 20.75 -21.92
CA SER A 112 17.40 19.29 -21.86
C SER A 112 18.16 18.80 -20.62
N LEU A 113 19.30 19.42 -20.29
CA LEU A 113 20.07 19.09 -19.08
C LEU A 113 19.26 19.35 -17.81
N LYS A 114 18.52 20.46 -17.72
CA LYS A 114 17.66 20.76 -16.57
C LYS A 114 16.55 19.71 -16.39
N CYS A 115 15.85 19.36 -17.47
CA CYS A 115 14.83 18.30 -17.45
C CYS A 115 15.45 16.96 -17.03
N PHE A 116 16.63 16.60 -17.56
CA PHE A 116 17.31 15.36 -17.20
C PHE A 116 17.74 15.32 -15.72
N GLN A 117 18.22 16.44 -15.17
CA GLN A 117 18.55 16.55 -13.75
C GLN A 117 17.31 16.47 -12.85
N HIS A 118 16.18 17.01 -13.30
CA HIS A 118 14.91 16.84 -12.61
C HIS A 118 14.48 15.37 -12.61
N PHE A 119 14.55 14.69 -13.76
CA PHE A 119 14.33 13.25 -13.87
C PHE A 119 15.18 12.46 -12.87
N ARG A 120 16.50 12.72 -12.77
CA ARG A 120 17.39 12.03 -11.81
C ARG A 120 16.90 12.14 -10.36
N ARG A 121 16.35 13.30 -9.96
CA ARG A 121 15.86 13.51 -8.59
C ARG A 121 14.56 12.76 -8.34
N THR A 122 13.65 12.75 -9.31
CA THR A 122 12.35 12.07 -9.20
C THR A 122 12.52 10.54 -9.27
N TYR A 123 13.42 10.05 -10.12
CA TYR A 123 13.69 8.62 -10.32
C TYR A 123 14.09 7.88 -9.02
N LEU A 124 14.80 8.53 -8.10
CA LEU A 124 15.20 7.92 -6.82
C LEU A 124 14.02 7.49 -5.94
N ARG A 125 12.81 7.98 -6.22
CA ARG A 125 11.58 7.61 -5.51
C ARG A 125 10.91 6.36 -6.08
N ILE A 126 11.36 5.89 -7.25
CA ILE A 126 10.83 4.71 -7.91
C ILE A 126 11.59 3.48 -7.40
N SER A 127 10.84 2.47 -6.98
CA SER A 127 11.40 1.15 -6.64
C SER A 127 11.13 0.18 -7.79
N GLY A 128 12.09 -0.69 -8.10
CA GLY A 128 11.88 -1.76 -9.08
C GLY A 128 12.97 -2.83 -9.02
N PRO A 129 12.94 -3.78 -9.96
CA PRO A 129 13.92 -4.85 -10.06
C PRO A 129 15.35 -4.32 -10.18
N GLU A 130 16.28 -4.94 -9.45
CA GLU A 130 17.67 -4.48 -9.35
C GLU A 130 18.37 -4.42 -10.72
N ASN A 131 18.07 -5.36 -11.62
CA ASN A 131 18.57 -5.37 -12.99
C ASN A 131 18.18 -4.10 -13.78
N LEU A 132 16.90 -3.69 -13.71
CA LEU A 132 16.40 -2.50 -14.41
C LEU A 132 16.96 -1.21 -13.79
N VAL A 133 17.06 -1.16 -12.46
CA VAL A 133 17.67 -0.04 -11.73
C VAL A 133 19.14 0.12 -12.15
N ASN A 134 19.88 -0.97 -12.23
CA ASN A 134 21.29 -0.95 -12.63
C ASN A 134 21.47 -0.54 -14.10
N GLU A 135 20.58 -1.00 -14.99
CA GLU A 135 20.58 -0.59 -16.40
C GLU A 135 20.37 0.93 -16.53
N ILE A 136 19.36 1.49 -15.85
CA ILE A 136 19.11 2.93 -15.83
C ILE A 136 20.33 3.68 -15.25
N ASN A 137 20.84 3.24 -14.09
CA ASN A 137 21.97 3.89 -13.43
C ASN A 137 23.24 3.93 -14.31
N SER A 138 23.49 2.87 -15.09
CA SER A 138 24.62 2.81 -16.02
C SER A 138 24.52 3.83 -17.16
N ALA A 139 23.30 4.15 -17.61
CA ALA A 139 23.04 5.12 -18.66
C ALA A 139 23.03 6.57 -18.16
N LEU A 140 22.62 6.80 -16.90
CA LEU A 140 22.47 8.14 -16.31
C LEU A 140 23.72 9.02 -16.45
N GLY A 141 24.89 8.48 -16.08
CA GLY A 141 26.15 9.23 -16.10
C GLY A 141 26.56 9.63 -17.51
N ASN A 142 26.39 8.73 -18.48
CA ASN A 142 26.77 8.97 -19.87
C ASN A 142 25.87 10.04 -20.52
N ILE A 143 24.56 10.01 -20.25
CA ILE A 143 23.62 10.99 -20.76
C ILE A 143 23.89 12.37 -20.16
N GLU A 144 24.08 12.47 -18.84
CA GLU A 144 24.32 13.77 -18.20
C GLU A 144 25.63 14.40 -18.68
N LEU A 145 26.71 13.62 -18.75
CA LEU A 145 27.98 14.11 -19.29
C LEU A 145 27.83 14.54 -20.75
N GLY A 146 27.09 13.77 -21.57
CA GLY A 146 26.80 14.13 -22.95
C GLY A 146 26.02 15.44 -23.08
N LEU A 147 25.01 15.65 -22.24
CA LEU A 147 24.22 16.87 -22.20
C LEU A 147 25.02 18.07 -21.67
N GLN A 148 25.82 17.88 -20.62
CA GLN A 148 26.72 18.93 -20.11
C GLN A 148 27.71 19.38 -21.19
N GLN A 149 28.37 18.44 -21.88
CA GLN A 149 29.24 18.77 -23.01
C GLN A 149 28.48 19.53 -24.11
N ALA A 150 27.25 19.14 -24.39
CA ALA A 150 26.41 19.80 -25.39
C ALA A 150 26.03 21.25 -25.00
N THR A 151 25.94 21.58 -23.71
CA THR A 151 25.67 22.97 -23.28
C THR A 151 26.77 23.97 -23.64
N HIS A 152 28.00 23.49 -23.84
CA HIS A 152 29.13 24.32 -24.28
C HIS A 152 29.30 24.37 -25.80
N THR A 153 28.42 23.70 -26.56
CA THR A 153 28.41 23.80 -28.03
C THR A 153 27.77 25.10 -28.48
N SER A 154 28.27 25.68 -29.57
CA SER A 154 27.70 26.89 -30.15
C SER A 154 26.77 26.54 -31.32
N PRO A 155 25.84 27.42 -31.71
CA PRO A 155 25.01 27.22 -32.91
C PRO A 155 25.82 27.02 -34.19
N GLN A 156 27.07 27.48 -34.23
CA GLN A 156 28.00 27.37 -35.36
C GLN A 156 28.78 26.04 -35.35
N ALA A 157 28.80 25.33 -34.22
CA ALA A 157 29.44 24.01 -34.06
C ALA A 157 28.54 23.12 -33.17
N PRO A 158 27.37 22.70 -33.67
CA PRO A 158 26.42 21.90 -32.90
C PRO A 158 27.00 20.53 -32.57
N LEU A 159 26.41 19.87 -31.58
CA LEU A 159 26.77 18.51 -31.21
C LEU A 159 26.70 17.56 -32.43
N ASP A 160 27.75 16.76 -32.63
CA ASP A 160 27.80 15.74 -33.68
C ASP A 160 26.53 14.87 -33.67
N GLY A 161 25.94 14.66 -34.85
CA GLY A 161 24.72 13.87 -35.03
C GLY A 161 24.82 12.46 -34.46
N ARG A 162 26.02 11.85 -34.46
CA ARG A 162 26.25 10.55 -33.81
C ARG A 162 26.08 10.63 -32.30
N LYS A 163 26.63 11.66 -31.65
CA LYS A 163 26.49 11.88 -30.20
C LYS A 163 25.05 12.20 -29.82
N LYS A 164 24.36 13.02 -30.62
CA LYS A 164 22.94 13.30 -30.45
C LYS A 164 22.11 12.01 -30.51
N SER A 165 22.30 11.20 -31.55
CA SER A 165 21.57 9.92 -31.69
C SER A 165 21.87 8.96 -30.54
N LYS A 166 23.12 8.92 -30.03
CA LYS A 166 23.48 8.12 -28.86
C LYS A 166 22.68 8.54 -27.63
N ILE A 167 22.68 9.84 -27.30
CA ILE A 167 21.91 10.38 -26.16
C ILE A 167 20.43 10.01 -26.28
N GLN A 168 19.84 10.17 -27.47
CA GLN A 168 18.43 9.85 -27.69
C GLN A 168 18.14 8.36 -27.54
N LYS A 169 19.02 7.48 -28.03
CA LYS A 169 18.90 6.02 -27.84
C LYS A 169 18.99 5.65 -26.37
N ASP A 170 19.93 6.24 -25.63
CA ASP A 170 20.09 5.98 -24.20
C ASP A 170 18.86 6.46 -23.40
N ILE A 171 18.29 7.63 -23.76
CA ILE A 171 17.01 8.11 -23.18
C ILE A 171 15.88 7.12 -23.48
N LEU A 172 15.74 6.64 -24.72
CA LEU A 172 14.71 5.67 -25.10
C LEU A 172 14.85 4.34 -24.34
N ASN A 173 16.09 3.88 -24.14
CA ASN A 173 16.35 2.69 -23.32
C ASN A 173 15.89 2.89 -21.87
N ILE A 174 16.19 4.05 -21.27
CA ILE A 174 15.69 4.37 -19.92
C ILE A 174 14.17 4.38 -19.88
N LYS A 175 13.50 4.96 -20.89
CA LYS A 175 12.03 4.96 -20.97
C LYS A 175 11.46 3.53 -21.00
N ARG A 176 12.03 2.65 -21.82
CA ARG A 176 11.64 1.23 -21.88
C ARG A 176 11.75 0.57 -20.49
N CYS A 177 12.88 0.75 -19.80
CA CYS A 177 13.07 0.19 -18.46
C CYS A 177 12.07 0.75 -17.44
N LEU A 178 11.77 2.05 -17.48
CA LEU A 178 10.78 2.68 -16.59
C LEU A 178 9.36 2.16 -16.85
N GLU A 179 8.99 1.93 -18.10
CA GLU A 179 7.69 1.33 -18.45
C GLU A 179 7.56 -0.10 -17.91
N GLU A 180 8.63 -0.89 -17.92
CA GLU A 180 8.69 -2.25 -17.34
C GLU A 180 8.66 -2.23 -15.80
N MET A 181 9.04 -1.11 -15.19
CA MET A 181 8.93 -0.87 -13.75
C MET A 181 7.53 -0.40 -13.33
N ASN A 182 6.65 -0.01 -14.27
CA ASN A 182 5.34 0.52 -13.94
C ASN A 182 4.46 -0.53 -13.22
N PRO A 183 4.04 -0.28 -11.96
CA PRO A 183 3.18 -1.21 -11.23
C PRO A 183 1.81 -1.43 -11.90
N ALA A 184 1.30 -0.47 -12.67
CA ALA A 184 0.04 -0.60 -13.40
C ALA A 184 0.10 -1.72 -14.46
N LYS A 185 1.24 -1.88 -15.18
CA LYS A 185 1.44 -2.99 -16.13
C LYS A 185 1.52 -4.35 -15.43
N ARG A 186 1.93 -4.40 -14.16
CA ARG A 186 2.00 -5.66 -13.39
C ARG A 186 0.66 -6.11 -12.83
N GLY A 187 -0.31 -5.20 -12.69
CA GLY A 187 -1.67 -5.53 -12.23
C GLY A 187 -2.41 -6.49 -13.17
N GLU A 188 -2.10 -6.48 -14.47
CA GLU A 188 -2.72 -7.37 -15.46
C GLU A 188 -2.17 -8.82 -15.40
N TYR A 189 -0.99 -9.05 -14.80
CA TYR A 189 -0.36 -10.38 -14.75
C TYR A 189 -0.55 -11.14 -13.42
N VAL A 190 -1.15 -10.53 -12.39
CA VAL A 190 -1.37 -11.16 -11.07
C VAL A 190 -2.85 -11.53 -10.86
N SER A 191 -3.68 -11.43 -11.90
CA SER A 191 -5.10 -11.83 -11.90
C SER A 191 -5.38 -13.09 -12.74
N SER A 192 -4.37 -13.96 -12.90
CA SER A 192 -4.49 -15.28 -13.56
C SER A 192 -4.17 -16.41 -12.58
#